data_AF-A0A2V6ZST1-F1
#
_entry.id   AF-A0A2V6ZST1-F1
#
_cell.length_a   1.000
_cell.length_b   1.000
_cell.length_c   1.000
_cell.angle_alpha   90.00
_cell.angle_beta   90.00
_cell.angle_gamma   90.00
#
_symmetry.space_group_name_H-M   'P 1'
#
loop_
_entity.id
_entity.type
_entity.pdbx_description
1 polymer ?
#
loop_
_entity_poly.entity_id
_entity_poly.type
_entity_poly.pdbx_seq_one_letter_code
_entity_poly.pdbx_strand_id
1 'polypeptide(L)' 'MPPLVMEHLHFETDHNPLGVRGVGEGATVPPTAVIANAVADAFEGRLDIRSPVCTPQRVYALLCEAGLAPQ' A
#
# COMPACT_ATOMS: atom_id res chain seq x y z
N MET A 1 -5.55 -12.80 6.23
CA MET A 1 -4.34 -11.96 6.36
C MET A 1 -3.22 -12.66 5.61
N PRO A 2 -2.53 -12.02 4.65
CA PRO A 2 -1.38 -12.64 3.97
C PRO A 2 -0.22 -12.84 4.95
N PRO A 3 0.72 -13.76 4.67
CA PRO A 3 1.97 -13.86 5.42
C PRO A 3 2.74 -12.54 5.38
N LEU A 4 3.32 -12.13 6.50
CA LEU A 4 4.13 -10.92 6.59
C LEU A 4 5.62 -11.29 6.59
N VAL A 5 6.38 -10.62 5.73
CA VAL A 5 7.84 -10.66 5.71
C VAL A 5 8.33 -9.32 6.23
N MET A 6 9.25 -9.33 7.20
CA MET A 6 9.76 -8.12 7.84
C MET A 6 11.28 -8.09 7.76
N GLU A 7 11.81 -6.91 7.48
CA GLU A 7 13.25 -6.61 7.53
C GLU A 7 13.49 -5.42 8.45
N HIS A 8 14.71 -5.32 8.96
CA HIS A 8 15.12 -4.22 9.84
C HIS A 8 16.46 -3.65 9.38
N LEU A 9 16.49 -2.32 9.21
CA LEU A 9 17.70 -1.55 8.99
C LEU A 9 17.87 -0.59 10.18
N HIS A 10 19.10 -0.48 10.67
CA HIS A 10 19.41 0.35 11.83
C HIS A 10 20.13 1.63 11.42
N PHE A 11 19.54 2.77 11.76
CA PHE A 11 20.13 4.10 11.61
C PHE A 11 19.92 4.89 12.90
N GLU A 12 21.00 5.08 13.65
CA GLU A 12 20.97 5.78 14.93
C GLU A 12 20.50 7.24 14.77
N THR A 13 20.00 7.82 15.85
CA THR A 13 19.63 9.24 15.92
C THR A 13 20.34 9.93 17.08
N ASP A 14 20.75 11.17 16.89
CA ASP A 14 21.32 12.01 17.96
C ASP A 14 20.25 12.80 18.75
N HIS A 15 19.01 12.83 18.24
CA HIS A 15 17.86 13.52 18.84
C HIS A 15 17.41 13.01 20.22
N ASN A 16 17.88 11.86 20.69
CA ASN A 16 17.61 11.38 22.05
C ASN A 16 18.76 10.51 22.58
N PRO A 17 18.96 10.44 23.92
CA PRO A 17 20.09 9.69 24.50
C PRO A 17 20.10 8.19 24.23
N LEU A 18 18.98 7.62 23.78
CA LEU A 18 18.85 6.18 23.50
C LEU A 18 19.18 5.82 22.04
N GLY A 19 19.31 6.80 21.14
CA GLY A 19 19.56 6.54 19.73
C GLY A 19 18.38 5.95 18.96
N VAL A 20 17.17 5.93 19.53
CA VAL A 20 16.00 5.22 18.96
C VAL A 20 15.02 6.15 18.23
N ARG A 21 14.22 5.59 17.32
CA ARG A 21 13.12 6.30 16.64
C ARG A 21 11.80 5.55 16.86
N GLY A 22 10.68 6.27 16.85
CA GLY A 22 9.35 5.67 16.89
C GLY A 22 9.01 4.97 15.57
N VAL A 23 8.41 3.77 15.66
CA VAL A 23 8.05 2.93 14.48
C VAL A 23 6.59 2.48 14.47
N GLY A 24 5.79 2.86 15.48
CA GLY A 24 4.42 2.34 15.66
C GLY A 24 3.49 2.59 14.47
N GLU A 25 3.68 3.69 13.73
CA GLU A 25 2.86 4.02 12.56
C GLU A 25 3.44 3.50 11.24
N GLY A 26 4.71 3.08 11.23
CA GLY A 26 5.40 2.61 10.02
C GLY A 26 4.77 1.35 9.42
N ALA A 27 4.15 0.51 10.25
CA ALA A 27 3.42 -0.67 9.80
C ALA A 27 1.92 -0.41 9.56
N THR A 28 1.41 0.78 9.87
CA THR A 28 -0.03 1.08 9.85
C THR A 28 -0.42 2.00 8.69
N VAL A 29 0.35 3.07 8.47
CA VAL A 29 0.03 4.08 7.46
C VAL A 29 0.38 3.60 6.04
N PRO A 30 1.62 3.13 5.76
CA PRO A 30 2.04 2.77 4.40
C PRO A 30 1.28 1.61 3.72
N PRO A 31 0.84 0.54 4.40
CA PRO A 31 0.27 -0.63 3.73
C PRO A 31 -0.90 -0.33 2.79
N THR A 32 -1.80 0.58 3.19
CA THR A 32 -2.98 0.90 2.38
C THR A 32 -2.61 1.53 1.04
N ALA A 33 -1.61 2.43 1.02
CA ALA A 33 -1.08 3.04 -0.20
C ALA A 33 -0.32 2.01 -1.06
N VAL A 34 0.52 1.16 -0.45
CA VAL A 34 1.28 0.13 -1.19
C VAL A 34 0.33 -0.87 -1.87
N ILE A 35 -0.73 -1.31 -1.19
CA ILE A 35 -1.72 -2.21 -1.78
C ILE A 35 -2.44 -1.52 -2.96
N ALA A 36 -2.86 -0.27 -2.80
CA ALA A 36 -3.49 0.49 -3.88
C ALA A 36 -2.57 0.65 -5.11
N ASN A 37 -1.29 0.97 -4.87
CA ASN A 37 -0.29 1.07 -5.93
C ASN A 37 -0.06 -0.27 -6.63
N ALA A 38 0.01 -1.38 -5.90
CA ALA A 38 0.15 -2.71 -6.49
C ALA A 38 -1.05 -3.09 -7.37
N VAL A 39 -2.27 -2.70 -6.97
CA VAL A 39 -3.47 -2.91 -7.80
C VAL A 39 -3.41 -2.03 -9.06
N ALA A 40 -2.99 -0.77 -8.96
CA ALA A 40 -2.83 0.08 -10.15
C ALA A 40 -1.73 -0.46 -11.10
N ASP A 41 -0.61 -0.92 -10.55
CA ASP A 41 0.53 -1.47 -11.28
C ASP A 41 0.14 -2.73 -12.07
N ALA A 42 -0.68 -3.62 -11.49
CA ALA A 42 -1.20 -4.81 -12.15
C ALA A 42 -1.98 -4.53 -13.46
N PHE A 43 -2.40 -3.28 -13.68
CA PHE A 43 -3.09 -2.83 -14.89
C PHE A 43 -2.37 -1.64 -15.54
N GLU A 44 -1.04 -1.56 -15.42
CA GLU A 44 -0.19 -0.56 -16.09
C GLU A 44 -0.61 0.89 -15.76
N GLY A 45 -1.11 1.13 -14.55
CA GLY A 45 -1.56 2.44 -14.09
C GLY A 45 -2.86 2.94 -14.73
N ARG A 46 -3.61 2.07 -15.42
CA ARG A 46 -4.87 2.44 -16.09
C ARG A 46 -6.06 2.61 -15.16
N LEU A 47 -5.93 2.26 -13.89
CA LEU A 47 -6.99 2.41 -12.89
C LEU A 47 -6.84 3.73 -12.14
N ASP A 48 -7.88 4.56 -12.17
CA ASP A 48 -7.94 5.85 -11.46
C ASP A 48 -8.31 5.66 -9.97
N ILE A 49 -7.37 5.13 -9.20
CA ILE A 49 -7.56 4.80 -7.78
C ILE A 49 -7.44 6.07 -6.92
N ARG A 50 -8.59 6.65 -6.54
CA ARG A 50 -8.67 7.82 -5.64
C ARG A 50 -8.79 7.47 -4.15
N SER A 51 -8.95 6.20 -3.81
CA SER A 51 -9.14 5.72 -2.45
C SER A 51 -8.39 4.41 -2.26
N PRO A 52 -7.64 4.22 -1.16
CA PRO A 52 -6.86 3.00 -0.96
C PRO A 52 -7.71 1.79 -0.49
N VAL A 53 -9.04 1.94 -0.48
CA VAL A 53 -9.97 0.85 -0.15
C VAL A 53 -10.21 -0.01 -1.37
N CYS A 54 -9.50 -1.13 -1.46
CA CYS A 54 -9.52 -2.05 -2.60
C CYS A 54 -10.47 -3.25 -2.38
N THR A 55 -11.75 -3.02 -2.14
CA THR A 55 -12.73 -4.13 -2.11
C THR A 55 -12.94 -4.71 -3.52
N PRO A 56 -13.29 -6.01 -3.67
CA PRO A 56 -13.51 -6.62 -4.98
C PRO A 56 -14.49 -5.83 -5.87
N GLN A 57 -15.58 -5.32 -5.30
CA GLN A 57 -16.58 -4.53 -6.02
C GLN A 57 -16.03 -3.21 -6.53
N ARG A 58 -15.17 -2.53 -5.75
CA ARG A 58 -14.53 -1.27 -6.17
C ARG A 58 -13.50 -1.50 -7.27
N VAL A 59 -12.69 -2.56 -7.14
CA VAL A 59 -11.74 -2.95 -8.19
C VAL A 59 -12.49 -3.31 -9.48
N TYR A 60 -13.57 -4.08 -9.39
CA TYR A 60 -14.39 -4.40 -10.56
C TYR A 60 -15.00 -3.17 -11.22
N ALA A 61 -15.52 -2.22 -10.44
CA ALA A 61 -16.03 -0.95 -10.98
C ALA A 61 -14.94 -0.17 -11.74
N LEU A 62 -13.73 -0.08 -11.17
CA LEU A 62 -12.58 0.54 -11.83
C LEU A 62 -12.20 -0.18 -13.14
N LEU A 63 -12.28 -1.52 -13.17
CA LEU A 63 -12.03 -2.29 -14.39
C LEU A 63 -13.09 -2.02 -15.46
N CYS A 64 -14.37 -1.91 -15.09
CA CYS A 64 -15.43 -1.51 -16.01
C CYS A 64 -15.18 -0.09 -16.57
N GLU A 65 -14.86 0.86 -15.70
CA GLU A 65 -14.56 2.25 -16.09
C GLU A 65 -13.35 2.34 -17.04
N ALA A 66 -12.35 1.49 -16.82
CA ALA A 66 -11.14 1.43 -17.65
C ALA A 66 -11.28 0.56 -18.92
N GLY A 67 -12.45 -0.05 -19.15
CA GLY A 67 -12.69 -0.97 -20.28
C GLY A 67 -11.86 -2.25 -20.23
N LEU A 68 -11.56 -2.73 -19.02
CA LEU A 68 -10.71 -3.90 -18.72
C LEU A 68 -11.49 -5.08 -18.11
N ALA A 69 -12.79 -4.90 -17.85
CA ALA A 69 -13.60 -5.94 -17.24
C ALA A 69 -13.71 -7.18 -18.15
N PRO A 70 -13.57 -8.40 -17.60
CA PRO A 70 -13.82 -9.63 -18.35
C PRO A 70 -15.29 -9.71 -18.79
N GLN A 71 -15.52 -10.34 -19.96
CA GLN A 71 -16.88 -10.58 -20.47
C GLN A 71 -17.60 -11.72 -19.74
#